data_AF-A0A1Y5LVH1-F1
#
_entry.id   AF-A0A1Y5LVH1-F1
#
_cell.length_a   1.000
_cell.length_b   1.000
_cell.length_c   1.000
_cell.angle_alpha   90.00
_cell.angle_beta   90.00
_cell.angle_gamma   90.00
#
_symmetry.space_group_name_H-M   'P 1'
#
loop_
_entity.id
_entity.type
_entity.pdbx_description
1 polymer ?
#
loop_
_entity_poly.entity_id
_entity_poly.type
_entity_poly.pdbx_seq_one_letter_code
_entity_poly.pdbx_strand_id
1 'polypeptide(L)'
;MHSTAYDLDAEYAAEVAAAMDDIGAQWVPTVAGTHGAPDLMMFPTGIYPGRQILSIPGITHPFTPNTCRDVDAPGMWVLDGLILVCRGCGIDCT
;
A
#
# COMPACT_ATOMS: atom_id res chain seq x y z
N MET A 1 -28.14 26.99 -10.59
CA MET A 1 -27.42 26.62 -9.36
C MET A 1 -26.71 25.30 -9.68
N HIS A 2 -25.44 25.35 -10.10
CA HIS A 2 -24.66 24.12 -10.29
C HIS A 2 -24.16 23.72 -8.90
N SER A 3 -24.57 22.53 -8.44
CA SER A 3 -23.99 21.92 -7.26
C SER A 3 -22.54 21.57 -7.61
N THR A 4 -21.58 22.23 -6.97
CA THR A 4 -20.21 21.78 -6.90
C THR A 4 -20.17 20.70 -5.82
N ALA A 5 -20.61 19.49 -6.16
CA ALA A 5 -20.35 18.35 -5.29
C ALA A 5 -18.83 18.22 -5.21
N TYR A 6 -18.29 18.37 -4.01
CA TYR A 6 -16.88 18.19 -3.74
C TYR A 6 -16.55 16.71 -3.95
N ASP A 7 -15.70 16.42 -4.92
CA ASP A 7 -15.25 15.05 -5.21
C ASP A 7 -14.00 14.77 -4.39
N LEU A 8 -14.22 14.29 -3.16
CA LEU A 8 -13.16 13.92 -2.22
C LEU A 8 -12.19 12.88 -2.81
N ASP A 9 -12.70 11.98 -3.66
CA ASP A 9 -11.90 10.91 -4.24
C ASP A 9 -10.94 11.47 -5.30
N ALA A 10 -11.41 12.42 -6.12
CA ALA A 10 -10.58 13.09 -7.11
C ALA A 10 -9.50 13.97 -6.49
N GLU A 11 -9.81 14.69 -5.40
CA GLU A 11 -8.81 15.48 -4.68
C GLU A 11 -7.77 14.58 -4.01
N TYR A 12 -8.20 13.55 -3.28
CA TYR A 12 -7.30 12.58 -2.66
C TYR A 12 -6.35 11.94 -3.68
N ALA A 13 -6.86 11.54 -4.84
CA ALA A 13 -6.04 10.99 -5.92
C ALA A 13 -5.00 12.00 -6.44
N ALA A 14 -5.36 13.29 -6.54
CA ALA A 14 -4.44 14.33 -6.96
C ALA A 14 -3.34 14.61 -5.92
N GLU A 15 -3.70 14.64 -4.63
CA GLU A 15 -2.74 14.80 -3.52
C GLU A 15 -1.76 13.63 -3.46
N VAL A 16 -2.26 12.40 -3.56
CA VAL A 16 -1.41 11.19 -3.62
C VAL A 16 -0.48 11.26 -4.82
N ALA A 17 -0.98 11.60 -6.00
CA ALA A 17 -0.16 11.68 -7.21
C ALA A 17 0.96 12.72 -7.08
N ALA A 18 0.67 13.90 -6.53
CA ALA A 18 1.66 14.94 -6.29
C ALA A 18 2.72 14.49 -5.27
N ALA A 19 2.30 13.95 -4.12
CA ALA A 19 3.20 13.49 -3.07
C ALA A 19 4.09 12.32 -3.53
N MET A 20 3.56 11.44 -4.39
CA MET A 20 4.34 10.37 -5.00
C MET A 20 5.41 10.90 -5.95
N ASP A 21 5.07 11.87 -6.82
CA ASP A 21 6.01 12.47 -7.77
C ASP A 21 7.18 13.17 -7.04
N ASP A 22 6.87 13.93 -5.99
CA ASP A 22 7.85 14.67 -5.19
C ASP A 22 8.99 13.81 -4.63
N ILE A 23 8.70 12.54 -4.30
CA ILE A 23 9.69 11.61 -3.74
C ILE A 23 10.08 10.47 -4.69
N GLY A 24 9.57 10.47 -5.92
CA GLY A 24 9.78 9.41 -6.91
C GLY A 24 9.19 8.06 -6.51
N ALA A 25 8.09 8.04 -5.74
CA ALA A 25 7.40 6.82 -5.37
C ALA A 25 6.63 6.23 -6.56
N GLN A 26 6.46 4.90 -6.55
CA GLN A 26 5.78 4.17 -7.62
C GLN A 26 4.90 3.06 -7.08
N TRP A 27 3.73 2.88 -7.69
CA TRP A 27 2.90 1.71 -7.45
C TRP A 27 3.42 0.51 -8.24
N VAL A 28 3.70 -0.57 -7.53
CA VAL A 28 4.10 -1.86 -8.11
C VAL A 28 2.89 -2.81 -8.04
N PRO A 29 2.35 -3.27 -9.18
CA PRO A 29 1.25 -4.23 -9.20
C PRO A 29 1.60 -5.51 -8.42
N THR A 30 0.64 -6.00 -7.64
CA THR A 30 0.74 -7.36 -7.07
C THR A 30 0.11 -8.37 -8.01
N VAL A 31 0.60 -9.60 -7.94
CA VAL A 31 -0.11 -10.76 -8.52
C VAL A 31 -1.13 -11.25 -7.51
N ALA A 32 -2.27 -11.73 -8.00
CA ALA A 32 -3.25 -12.42 -7.15
C ALA A 32 -2.56 -13.57 -6.42
N GLY A 33 -2.73 -13.63 -5.10
CA GLY A 33 -2.01 -14.56 -4.25
C GLY A 33 -2.39 -14.43 -2.79
N THR A 34 -1.51 -14.88 -1.92
CA THR A 34 -1.69 -14.83 -0.47
C THR A 34 -0.72 -13.85 0.17
N HIS A 35 -1.18 -13.18 1.23
CA HIS A 35 -0.38 -12.39 2.14
C HIS A 35 -0.01 -13.25 3.36
N GLY A 36 1.26 -13.18 3.76
CA GLY A 36 1.81 -13.93 4.89
C GLY A 36 2.62 -15.16 4.47
N ALA A 37 3.74 -15.39 5.14
CA ALA A 37 4.56 -16.57 4.92
C ALA A 37 3.78 -17.86 5.28
N PRO A 38 3.91 -18.93 4.47
CA PRO A 38 3.07 -20.13 4.59
C PRO A 38 3.29 -20.91 5.90
N ASP A 39 4.42 -20.71 6.57
CA ASP A 39 4.75 -21.30 7.87
C ASP A 39 4.25 -20.48 9.07
N LEU A 40 3.81 -19.24 8.87
CA LEU A 40 3.34 -18.35 9.94
C LEU A 40 1.82 -18.33 10.09
N MET A 41 1.08 -18.61 9.02
CA MET A 41 -0.39 -18.48 8.98
C MET A 41 -1.04 -19.84 8.69
N MET A 42 -1.84 -20.35 9.63
CA MET A 42 -2.63 -21.58 9.40
C MET A 42 -3.62 -21.41 8.24
N PHE A 43 -4.12 -20.18 8.04
CA PHE A 43 -4.93 -19.78 6.90
C PHE A 43 -4.34 -18.51 6.29
N PRO A 44 -3.74 -18.59 5.10
CA PRO A 44 -3.20 -17.39 4.45
C PRO A 44 -4.32 -16.43 4.05
N THR A 45 -4.11 -15.14 4.32
CA THR A 45 -5.05 -14.09 3.91
C THR A 45 -4.88 -13.82 2.42
N GLY A 46 -5.96 -13.77 1.64
CA GLY A 46 -5.87 -13.40 0.22
C GLY A 46 -5.39 -11.96 0.04
N ILE A 47 -4.52 -11.73 -0.94
CA ILE A 47 -4.28 -10.37 -1.45
C ILE A 47 -5.50 -10.00 -2.28
N TYR A 48 -6.26 -9.01 -1.81
CA TYR A 48 -7.45 -8.54 -2.53
C TYR A 48 -7.05 -8.03 -3.93
N PRO A 49 -7.79 -8.36 -5.00
CA PRO A 49 -7.49 -7.88 -6.34
C PRO A 49 -7.35 -6.35 -6.38
N GLY A 50 -6.31 -5.87 -7.06
CA GLY A 50 -6.03 -4.43 -7.18
C GLY A 50 -5.15 -3.84 -6.07
N ARG A 51 -4.83 -4.60 -5.00
CA ARG A 51 -3.80 -4.17 -4.04
C ARG A 51 -2.45 -4.02 -4.74
N GLN A 52 -1.71 -2.97 -4.40
CA GLN A 52 -0.38 -2.69 -4.94
C GLN A 52 0.64 -2.58 -3.81
N ILE A 53 1.92 -2.67 -4.15
CA ILE A 53 3.02 -2.34 -3.24
C ILE A 53 3.44 -0.91 -3.56
N LEU A 54 3.65 -0.10 -2.53
CA LEU A 54 4.27 1.20 -2.71
C LEU A 54 5.80 1.06 -2.67
N SER A 55 6.47 1.44 -3.75
CA SER A 55 7.94 1.55 -3.79
C SER A 55 8.33 3.00 -3.57
N ILE A 56 9.17 3.27 -2.56
CA ILE A 56 9.72 4.61 -2.27
C ILE A 56 11.25 4.51 -2.30
N PRO A 57 11.97 5.34 -3.07
CA PRO A 57 13.43 5.39 -3.04
C PRO A 57 13.96 5.55 -1.60
N GLY A 58 14.88 4.67 -1.20
CA GLY A 58 15.48 4.68 0.14
C GLY A 58 14.70 3.91 1.22
N ILE A 59 13.48 3.42 0.92
CA ILE A 59 12.75 2.50 1.77
C ILE A 59 12.81 1.11 1.14
N THR A 60 13.35 0.15 1.88
CA THR A 60 13.40 -1.25 1.48
C THR A 60 12.50 -2.08 2.37
N HIS A 61 11.59 -2.84 1.75
CA HIS A 61 10.80 -3.84 2.44
C HIS A 61 11.55 -5.19 2.42
N PRO A 62 11.75 -5.84 3.57
CA PRO A 62 12.53 -7.08 3.65
C PRO A 62 11.83 -8.29 3.02
N PHE A 63 10.53 -8.21 2.73
CA PHE A 63 9.73 -9.31 2.21
C PHE A 63 8.87 -8.89 1.02
N THR A 64 8.40 -9.89 0.28
CA THR A 64 7.27 -9.76 -0.65
C THR A 64 5.96 -10.10 0.07
N PRO A 65 4.78 -9.72 -0.44
CA PRO A 65 3.51 -10.04 0.23
C PRO A 65 3.32 -11.52 0.58
N ASN A 66 3.69 -12.43 -0.34
CA ASN A 66 3.60 -13.88 -0.15
C ASN A 66 4.68 -14.49 0.75
N THR A 67 5.70 -13.72 1.14
CA THR A 67 6.73 -14.12 2.10
C THR A 67 6.73 -13.24 3.34
N CYS A 68 5.75 -12.34 3.46
CA CYS A 68 5.68 -11.36 4.53
C CYS A 68 5.58 -12.05 5.88
N ARG A 69 6.51 -11.72 6.78
CA ARG A 69 6.52 -12.24 8.15
C ARG A 69 6.04 -11.21 9.17
N ASP A 70 5.71 -10.02 8.71
CA ASP A 70 5.34 -8.87 9.51
C ASP A 70 3.83 -8.84 9.77
N VAL A 71 3.33 -9.92 10.38
CA VAL A 71 1.89 -10.19 10.56
C VAL A 71 1.26 -9.43 11.73
N ASP A 72 2.08 -8.98 12.68
CA ASP A 72 1.62 -8.33 13.93
C ASP A 72 2.05 -6.86 14.06
N ALA A 73 2.87 -6.34 13.13
CA ALA A 73 3.31 -4.96 13.23
C ALA A 73 2.25 -4.00 12.69
N PRO A 74 2.03 -2.86 13.37
CA PRO A 74 1.21 -1.80 12.81
C PRO A 74 1.84 -1.28 11.52
N GLY A 75 1.01 -0.98 10.53
CA GLY A 75 1.43 -0.34 9.28
C GLY A 75 2.14 1.01 9.54
N MET A 76 2.80 1.51 8.51
CA MET A 76 3.39 2.85 8.52
C MET A 76 2.62 3.76 7.59
N TRP A 77 2.24 4.93 8.10
CA TRP A 77 1.73 6.01 7.29
C TRP A 77 2.89 6.68 6.55
N VAL A 78 2.71 6.90 5.26
CA VAL A 78 3.67 7.54 4.34
C VAL A 78 2.95 8.60 3.53
N LEU A 79 3.72 9.40 2.77
CA LEU A 79 3.19 10.53 1.99
C LEU A 79 2.35 11.47 2.87
N ASP A 80 2.93 11.95 3.97
CA ASP A 80 2.26 12.83 4.94
C ASP A 80 0.91 12.31 5.48
N GLY A 81 0.76 10.98 5.56
CA GLY A 81 -0.44 10.34 6.11
C GLY A 81 -1.50 9.99 5.07
N LEU A 82 -1.20 10.12 3.78
CA LEU A 82 -2.14 9.80 2.71
C LEU A 82 -2.26 8.30 2.45
N ILE A 83 -1.21 7.51 2.72
CA ILE A 83 -1.19 6.07 2.43
C ILE A 83 -0.69 5.30 3.65
N LEU A 84 -1.38 4.21 3.99
CA LEU A 84 -0.93 3.25 4.99
C LEU A 84 -0.32 2.04 4.29
N VAL A 85 0.93 1.67 4.65
CA VAL A 85 1.58 0.48 4.06
C VAL A 85 2.09 -0.50 5.13
N CYS A 86 2.16 -1.77 4.77
CA CYS A 86 2.84 -2.78 5.58
C CYS A 86 4.35 -2.50 5.63
N ARG A 87 4.96 -2.55 6.82
CA ARG A 87 6.41 -2.31 6.97
C ARG A 87 7.23 -3.47 6.38
N GLY A 88 6.74 -4.70 6.52
CA GLY A 88 7.41 -5.90 6.02
C GLY A 88 7.43 -6.04 4.50
N CYS A 89 6.33 -5.73 3.81
CA CYS A 89 6.20 -6.00 2.37
C CYS A 89 5.73 -4.83 1.50
N GLY A 90 5.44 -3.67 2.09
CA GLY A 90 5.05 -2.46 1.38
C GLY A 90 3.66 -2.50 0.75
N ILE A 91 2.89 -3.57 0.99
CA ILE A 91 1.52 -3.65 0.47
C ILE A 91 0.69 -2.50 1.03
N ASP A 92 -0.11 -1.89 0.17
CA ASP A 92 -1.11 -0.92 0.53
C ASP A 92 -2.14 -1.53 1.50
N CYS A 93 -2.36 -0.83 2.61
CA CYS A 93 -3.28 -1.17 3.68
C CYS A 93 -4.35 -0.08 3.90
N THR A 94 -4.33 0.97 3.08
CA THR A 94 -5.32 2.05 3.11
C THR A 94 -6.71 1.53 2.68
#